data_AF-A0A948FFZ0-F1
#
_entry.id   AF-A0A948FFZ0-F1
#
_cell.length_a   1.000
_cell.length_b   1.000
_cell.length_c   1.000
_cell.angle_alpha   90.00
_cell.angle_beta   90.00
_cell.angle_gamma   90.00
#
_symmetry.space_group_name_H-M   'P 1'
#
loop_
_entity.id
_entity.type
_entity.pdbx_description
1 polymer ?
#
loop_
_entity_poly.entity_id
_entity_poly.type
_entity_poly.pdbx_seq_one_letter_code
_entity_poly.pdbx_strand_id
1 'polypeptide(L)'
;GIKLVSLPDFPLERMIQLASAPTEIAAKIYSGIMTNLSKAPLYGSILQSIKRGKASEIDYINGEFVHLAKENYTTAPLNEKLVEMVHEVEQSKKFFSKEDLLSRAKGLYN
;
A
#
# COMPACT_ATOMS: atom_id res chain seq x y z
N GLY A 1 16.70 12.96 -13.27
CA GLY A 1 15.81 11.88 -12.79
C GLY A 1 16.54 11.06 -11.74
N ILE A 2 15.80 10.42 -10.83
CA ILE A 2 16.35 9.53 -9.81
C ILE A 2 16.78 8.22 -10.49
N LYS A 3 18.03 7.78 -10.28
CA LYS A 3 18.53 6.51 -10.81
C LYS A 3 18.25 5.40 -9.82
N LEU A 4 17.55 4.36 -10.26
CA LEU A 4 17.33 3.17 -9.43
C LEU A 4 18.64 2.41 -9.24
N VAL A 5 18.84 1.87 -8.03
CA VAL A 5 20.01 1.07 -7.64
C VAL A 5 19.56 -0.16 -6.89
N SER A 6 20.34 -1.24 -6.99
CA SER A 6 20.11 -2.46 -6.20
C SER A 6 20.44 -2.22 -4.74
N LEU A 7 19.59 -2.72 -3.84
CA LEU A 7 19.85 -2.76 -2.40
C LEU A 7 20.24 -4.18 -1.98
N PRO A 8 20.98 -4.35 -0.86
CA PRO A 8 21.12 -5.67 -0.24
C PRO A 8 19.75 -6.33 -0.07
N ASP A 9 19.65 -7.61 -0.41
CA ASP A 9 18.42 -8.41 -0.39
C ASP A 9 17.30 -8.00 -1.37
N PHE A 10 17.40 -6.84 -2.02
CA PHE A 10 16.45 -6.34 -3.03
C PHE A 10 17.17 -5.90 -4.33
N PRO A 11 17.62 -6.86 -5.16
CA PRO A 11 18.18 -6.56 -6.48
C PRO A 11 17.15 -5.87 -7.38
N LEU A 12 17.59 -4.84 -8.11
CA LEU A 12 16.73 -4.04 -8.99
C LEU A 12 16.02 -4.89 -10.04
N GLU A 13 16.72 -5.87 -10.61
CA GLU A 13 16.16 -6.76 -11.65
C GLU A 13 14.96 -7.55 -11.12
N ARG A 14 15.03 -8.02 -9.86
CA ARG A 14 13.92 -8.74 -9.22
C ARG A 14 12.73 -7.82 -8.95
N MET A 15 13.00 -6.58 -8.56
CA MET A 15 11.94 -5.58 -8.35
C MET A 15 11.21 -5.24 -9.65
N ILE A 16 11.95 -5.08 -10.76
CA ILE A 16 11.36 -4.84 -12.09
C ILE A 16 10.53 -6.04 -12.54
N GLN A 17 11.04 -7.26 -12.35
CA GLN A 17 10.30 -8.49 -12.68
C GLN A 17 9.01 -8.62 -11.86
N LEU A 18 9.07 -8.34 -10.56
CA LEU A 18 7.89 -8.38 -9.69
C LEU A 18 6.84 -7.35 -10.14
N ALA A 19 7.26 -6.13 -10.45
CA ALA A 19 6.38 -5.06 -10.91
C ALA A 19 5.75 -5.33 -12.28
N SER A 20 6.41 -6.14 -13.12
CA SER A 20 5.95 -6.46 -14.48
C SER A 20 5.21 -7.79 -14.59
N ALA A 21 5.14 -8.57 -13.52
CA ALA A 21 4.49 -9.89 -13.52
C ALA A 21 2.96 -9.77 -13.50
N PRO A 22 2.23 -10.79 -14.00
CA PRO A 22 0.77 -10.89 -13.79
C PRO A 22 0.40 -10.78 -12.31
N THR A 23 -0.70 -10.10 -12.00
CA THR A 23 -1.10 -9.77 -10.62
C THR A 23 -1.15 -10.99 -9.70
N GLU A 24 -1.64 -12.13 -10.16
CA GLU A 24 -1.76 -13.35 -9.35
C GLU A 24 -0.39 -13.92 -8.97
N ILE A 25 0.58 -13.80 -9.88
CA ILE A 25 1.97 -14.23 -9.64
C ILE A 25 2.64 -13.24 -8.70
N ALA A 26 2.51 -11.94 -8.98
CA ALA A 26 3.07 -10.88 -8.16
C ALA A 26 2.53 -10.94 -6.72
N ALA A 27 1.23 -11.13 -6.54
CA ALA A 27 0.58 -11.22 -5.24
C ALA A 27 1.09 -12.41 -4.43
N LYS A 28 1.31 -13.58 -5.05
CA LYS A 28 1.88 -14.76 -4.37
C LYS A 28 3.31 -14.49 -3.89
N ILE A 29 4.15 -13.95 -4.77
CA ILE A 29 5.54 -13.62 -4.42
C ILE A 29 5.57 -12.58 -3.31
N TYR A 30 4.82 -11.48 -3.46
CA TYR A 30 4.77 -10.40 -2.49
C TYR A 30 4.26 -10.87 -1.12
N SER A 31 3.20 -11.70 -1.09
CA SER A 31 2.70 -12.31 0.15
C SER A 31 3.77 -13.15 0.86
N GLY A 32 4.56 -13.91 0.09
CA GLY A 32 5.70 -14.66 0.61
C GLY A 32 6.76 -13.74 1.23
N ILE A 33 7.08 -12.61 0.59
CA ILE A 33 8.00 -11.61 1.17
C ILE A 33 7.42 -11.07 2.47
N MET A 34 6.17 -10.57 2.45
CA MET A 34 5.53 -9.90 3.59
C MET A 34 5.41 -10.80 4.83
N THR A 35 5.11 -12.09 4.64
CA THR A 35 4.97 -13.05 5.74
C THR A 35 6.31 -13.48 6.36
N ASN A 36 7.43 -13.24 5.67
CA ASN A 36 8.77 -13.60 6.12
C ASN A 36 9.65 -12.39 6.51
N LEU A 37 9.09 -11.17 6.53
CA LEU A 37 9.86 -9.94 6.82
C LEU A 37 10.50 -9.91 8.21
N SER A 38 9.89 -10.57 9.20
CA SER A 38 10.36 -10.52 10.58
C SER A 38 9.86 -11.72 11.37
N LYS A 39 10.68 -12.20 12.31
CA LYS A 39 10.26 -13.21 13.31
C LYS A 39 9.32 -12.64 14.38
N ALA A 40 9.38 -11.33 14.61
CA ALA A 40 8.49 -10.60 15.52
C ALA A 40 7.40 -9.85 14.73
N PRO A 41 6.23 -9.56 15.34
CA PRO A 41 5.17 -8.78 14.68
C PRO A 41 5.69 -7.45 14.13
N LEU A 42 5.57 -7.27 12.82
CA LEU A 42 5.97 -6.04 12.13
C LEU A 42 4.74 -5.16 11.92
N TYR A 43 4.72 -3.99 12.56
CA TYR A 43 3.67 -2.99 12.37
C TYR A 43 4.18 -1.87 11.48
N GLY A 44 3.51 -1.63 10.34
CA GLY A 44 3.79 -0.49 9.47
C GLY A 44 3.54 0.86 10.16
N SER A 45 4.24 1.91 9.70
CA SER A 45 4.18 3.26 10.31
C SER A 45 2.76 3.80 10.44
N ILE A 46 1.92 3.60 9.40
CA ILE A 46 0.51 4.03 9.39
C ILE A 46 -0.25 3.44 10.58
N LEU A 47 -0.17 2.12 10.77
CA LEU A 47 -0.83 1.44 11.88
C LEU A 47 -0.29 1.90 13.24
N GLN A 48 1.02 2.14 13.34
CA GLN A 48 1.62 2.66 14.56
C GLN A 48 1.11 4.08 14.88
N SER A 49 0.98 4.95 13.88
CA SER A 49 0.46 6.32 14.05
C SER A 49 -1.01 6.30 14.48
N ILE A 50 -1.84 5.47 13.86
CA ILE A 50 -3.24 5.24 14.25
C ILE A 50 -3.34 4.78 15.71
N LYS A 51 -2.55 3.77 16.11
CA LYS A 51 -2.51 3.23 17.49
C LYS A 51 -2.09 4.26 18.53
N ARG A 52 -1.29 5.27 18.14
CA ARG A 52 -0.88 6.40 19.00
C ARG A 52 -1.85 7.57 18.98
N GLY A 53 -2.96 7.48 18.23
CA GLY A 53 -3.92 8.56 18.10
C GLY A 53 -3.42 9.75 17.25
N LYS A 54 -2.39 9.55 16.41
CA LYS A 54 -1.84 10.58 15.52
C LYS A 54 -2.33 10.39 14.10
N ALA A 55 -2.35 11.48 13.32
CA ALA A 55 -2.46 11.39 11.87
C ALA A 55 -1.31 10.56 11.30
N SER A 56 -1.60 9.72 10.32
CA SER A 56 -0.63 8.87 9.65
C SER A 56 -0.02 9.55 8.42
N GLU A 57 0.88 8.84 7.76
CA GLU A 57 1.59 9.30 6.57
C GLU A 57 0.81 8.98 5.28
N ILE A 58 -0.46 8.55 5.38
CA ILE A 58 -1.26 8.03 4.26
C ILE A 58 -1.37 9.00 3.08
N ASP A 59 -1.51 10.30 3.35
CA ASP A 59 -1.59 11.35 2.33
C ASP A 59 -0.29 11.49 1.54
N TYR A 60 0.85 11.27 2.19
CA TYR A 60 2.17 11.38 1.57
C TYR A 60 2.61 10.10 0.86
N ILE A 61 1.90 8.98 1.10
CA ILE A 61 2.20 7.69 0.46
C ILE A 61 1.15 7.41 -0.61
N ASN A 62 -0.08 7.07 -0.23
CA ASN A 62 -1.15 6.77 -1.17
C ASN A 62 -1.75 8.04 -1.77
N GLY A 63 -1.88 9.10 -0.99
CA GLY A 63 -2.36 10.40 -1.48
C GLY A 63 -1.44 11.01 -2.54
N GLU A 64 -0.12 10.78 -2.44
CA GLU A 64 0.84 11.22 -3.46
C GLU A 64 0.59 10.54 -4.82
N PHE A 65 0.25 9.25 -4.85
CA PHE A 65 -0.17 8.60 -6.10
C PHE A 65 -1.44 9.21 -6.68
N VAL A 66 -2.40 9.64 -5.83
CA VAL A 66 -3.61 10.33 -6.28
C VAL A 66 -3.27 11.70 -6.86
N HIS A 67 -2.37 12.44 -6.21
CA HIS A 67 -1.87 13.72 -6.69
C HIS A 67 -1.18 13.58 -8.05
N LEU A 68 -0.19 12.69 -8.15
CA LEU A 68 0.54 12.41 -9.40
C LEU A 68 -0.38 11.94 -10.52
N ALA A 69 -1.38 11.10 -10.21
CA ALA A 69 -2.35 10.66 -11.21
C ALA A 69 -3.13 11.86 -11.80
N LYS A 70 -3.59 12.78 -10.96
CA LYS A 70 -4.29 14.00 -11.40
C LYS A 70 -3.40 14.89 -12.26
N GLU A 71 -2.15 15.10 -11.86
CA GLU A 71 -1.17 15.90 -12.64
C GLU A 71 -0.90 15.30 -14.02
N ASN A 72 -0.98 13.97 -14.15
CA ASN A 72 -0.78 13.25 -15.39
C ASN A 72 -2.09 12.91 -16.12
N TYR A 73 -3.19 13.58 -15.78
CA TYR A 73 -4.52 13.40 -16.41
C TYR A 73 -5.01 11.94 -16.40
N THR A 74 -4.69 11.19 -15.33
CA THR A 74 -5.13 9.82 -15.08
C THR A 74 -5.78 9.69 -13.69
N THR A 75 -6.14 8.48 -13.29
CA THR A 75 -6.81 8.20 -12.00
C THR A 75 -6.09 7.11 -11.23
N ALA A 76 -6.08 7.22 -9.90
CA ALA A 76 -5.58 6.18 -8.99
C ALA A 76 -6.69 5.75 -8.01
N PRO A 77 -7.78 5.13 -8.51
CA PRO A 77 -9.02 4.97 -7.75
C PRO A 77 -8.86 4.08 -6.50
N LEU A 78 -8.01 3.05 -6.57
CA LEU A 78 -7.69 2.23 -5.39
C LEU A 78 -6.96 3.04 -4.31
N ASN A 79 -5.98 3.87 -4.70
CA ASN A 79 -5.26 4.71 -3.75
C ASN A 79 -6.18 5.74 -3.10
N GLU A 80 -7.07 6.35 -3.87
CA GLU A 80 -8.10 7.28 -3.35
C GLU A 80 -9.00 6.59 -2.32
N LYS A 81 -9.47 5.38 -2.63
CA LYS A 81 -10.29 4.60 -1.68
C LYS A 81 -9.53 4.22 -0.42
N LEU A 82 -8.25 3.85 -0.55
CA LEU A 82 -7.42 3.50 0.60
C LEU A 82 -7.16 4.71 1.52
N VAL A 83 -6.91 5.89 0.95
CA VAL A 83 -6.76 7.15 1.71
C VAL A 83 -8.04 7.45 2.51
N GLU A 84 -9.19 7.42 1.83
CA GLU A 84 -10.51 7.62 2.46
C GLU A 84 -10.72 6.65 3.63
N MET A 85 -10.49 5.36 3.40
CA MET A 85 -10.69 4.32 4.41
C MET A 85 -9.74 4.47 5.61
N VAL A 86 -8.47 4.85 5.39
CA VAL A 86 -7.53 5.06 6.49
C VAL A 86 -7.95 6.26 7.33
N HIS A 87 -8.41 7.37 6.72
CA HIS A 87 -8.95 8.49 7.48
C HIS A 87 -10.20 8.12 8.29
N GLU A 88 -11.07 7.24 7.78
CA GLU A 88 -12.21 6.71 8.55
C GLU A 88 -11.72 5.97 9.80
N VAL A 89 -10.67 5.15 9.69
CA VAL A 89 -10.06 4.46 10.83
C VAL A 89 -9.37 5.44 11.78
N GLU A 90 -8.68 6.46 11.27
CA GLU A 90 -8.02 7.48 12.09
C GLU A 90 -8.99 8.25 12.96
N GLN A 91 -10.15 8.61 12.42
CA GLN A 91 -11.20 9.37 13.11
C GLN A 91 -12.04 8.48 14.03
N SER A 92 -12.49 7.32 13.54
CA SER A 92 -13.41 6.44 14.28
C SER A 92 -12.74 5.51 15.28
N LYS A 93 -11.43 5.24 15.09
CA LYS A 93 -10.66 4.18 15.77
C LYS A 93 -11.21 2.77 15.58
N LYS A 94 -12.15 2.57 14.64
CA LYS A 94 -12.72 1.27 14.30
C LYS A 94 -12.04 0.75 13.04
N PHE A 95 -11.48 -0.46 13.14
CA PHE A 95 -10.86 -1.14 12.01
C PHE A 95 -11.91 -1.91 11.21
N PHE A 96 -11.73 -1.96 9.90
CA PHE A 96 -12.55 -2.79 9.02
C PHE A 96 -12.25 -4.28 9.21
N SER A 97 -13.27 -5.11 9.05
CA SER A 97 -13.03 -6.54 8.79
C SER A 97 -12.39 -6.73 7.41
N LYS A 98 -11.84 -7.92 7.16
CA LYS A 98 -11.31 -8.27 5.84
C LYS A 98 -12.40 -8.18 4.78
N GLU A 99 -13.61 -8.64 5.11
CA GLU A 99 -14.76 -8.66 4.24
C GLU A 99 -15.24 -7.25 3.89
N ASP A 100 -15.29 -6.35 4.88
CA ASP A 100 -15.62 -4.93 4.66
C ASP A 100 -14.60 -4.25 3.75
N LEU A 101 -13.31 -4.52 3.97
CA LEU A 101 -12.23 -3.95 3.17
C LEU A 101 -12.32 -4.41 1.71
N LEU A 102 -12.48 -5.72 1.49
CA LEU A 102 -12.60 -6.26 0.13
C LEU A 102 -13.88 -5.79 -0.57
N SER A 103 -14.99 -5.69 0.17
CA SER A 103 -16.25 -5.18 -0.36
C SER A 103 -16.12 -3.73 -0.84
N ARG A 104 -15.50 -2.86 -0.02
CA ARG A 104 -15.32 -1.44 -0.32
C ARG A 104 -14.29 -1.16 -1.42
N ALA A 105 -13.30 -2.03 -1.59
CA ALA A 105 -12.28 -1.91 -2.64
C ALA A 105 -12.64 -2.66 -3.93
N LYS A 106 -13.77 -3.37 -3.96
CA LYS A 106 -14.16 -4.24 -5.07
C LYS A 106 -14.24 -3.46 -6.38
N GLY A 107 -13.65 -4.01 -7.44
CA GLY A 107 -13.64 -3.39 -8.77
C GLY A 107 -12.64 -2.25 -8.95
N LEU A 108 -11.85 -1.93 -7.91
CA LEU A 108 -10.77 -0.94 -7.98
C LEU A 108 -9.39 -1.59 -8.18
N TYR A 109 -9.32 -2.91 -8.14
CA TYR A 109 -8.13 -3.71 -8.40
C TYR A 109 -8.41 -4.72 -9.53
N ASN A 110 -7.36 -5.00 -10.32
CA ASN A 110 -7.39 -5.97 -11.42
C ASN A 110 -7.21 -7.40 -10.92
#